data_AF-A0A1Q5KQJ3-F1
#
_entry.id   AF-A0A1Q5KQJ3-F1
#
_cell.length_a   1.000
_cell.length_b   1.000
_cell.length_c   1.000
_cell.angle_alpha   90.00
_cell.angle_beta   90.00
_cell.angle_gamma   90.00
#
_symmetry.space_group_name_H-M   'P 1'
#
loop_
_entity.id
_entity.type
_entity.pdbx_description
1 polymer ?
#
loop_
_entity_poly.entity_id
_entity_poly.type
_entity_poly.pdbx_seq_one_letter_code
_entity_poly.pdbx_strand_id
1 'polypeptide(L)'
;MSEHPEHGFSEQDVQREVTELEGKSATAARLFDIRRIIGGLFVIYGVIVTITGLTDDDAAIDKAQGVNINLWTGVGMLLLGLFFLAWLKLRPAAPPPPRPVPEAEDRPTPE
;
A
#
# COMPACT_ATOMS: atom_id res chain seq x y z
N MET A 1 53.86 4.60 -19.06
CA MET A 1 53.12 4.17 -20.26
C MET A 1 52.13 3.13 -19.76
N SER A 2 50.94 3.50 -19.27
CA SER A 2 49.73 3.80 -20.07
C SER A 2 49.37 2.54 -20.88
N GLU A 3 48.22 1.86 -20.74
CA GLU A 3 46.84 2.35 -20.77
C GLU A 3 45.86 1.29 -20.21
N HIS A 4 44.80 1.74 -19.52
CA HIS A 4 43.60 0.96 -19.16
C HIS A 4 42.57 1.08 -20.32
N PRO A 5 42.00 0.00 -20.89
CA PRO A 5 40.89 0.10 -21.85
C PRO A 5 39.53 -0.35 -21.30
N GLU A 6 38.48 0.24 -21.85
CA GLU A 6 37.12 0.36 -21.30
C GLU A 6 36.06 -0.58 -21.96
N HIS A 7 35.14 -1.07 -21.12
CA HIS A 7 33.67 -1.22 -21.29
C HIS A 7 33.00 -2.19 -22.32
N GLY A 8 32.41 -3.28 -21.78
CA GLY A 8 31.25 -4.03 -22.30
C GLY A 8 30.57 -4.84 -21.17
N PHE A 9 29.25 -4.78 -21.04
CA PHE A 9 28.45 -5.29 -19.89
C PHE A 9 28.75 -6.74 -19.48
N SER A 10 29.00 -6.97 -18.19
CA SER A 10 29.35 -8.28 -17.60
C SER A 10 28.12 -8.95 -16.98
N GLU A 11 28.10 -10.28 -16.83
CA GLU A 11 27.03 -11.03 -16.13
C GLU A 11 26.67 -10.46 -14.75
N GLN A 12 27.63 -9.82 -14.10
CA GLN A 12 27.46 -9.15 -12.81
C GLN A 12 26.59 -7.90 -12.89
N ASP A 13 26.52 -7.25 -14.05
CA ASP A 13 25.63 -6.11 -14.29
C ASP A 13 24.18 -6.59 -14.43
N VAL A 14 23.96 -7.78 -14.99
CA VAL A 14 22.63 -8.41 -15.08
C VAL A 14 22.11 -8.78 -13.68
N GLN A 15 22.98 -9.34 -12.83
CA GLN A 15 22.68 -9.63 -11.42
C GLN A 15 22.35 -8.37 -10.59
N ARG A 16 23.03 -7.26 -10.91
CA ARG A 16 22.79 -5.93 -10.30
C ARG A 16 21.42 -5.37 -10.68
N GLU A 17 20.99 -5.55 -11.92
CA GLU A 17 19.66 -5.12 -12.42
C GLU A 17 18.53 -5.97 -11.81
N VAL A 18 18.76 -7.27 -11.67
CA VAL A 18 17.88 -8.24 -11.00
C VAL A 18 17.62 -7.87 -9.53
N THR A 19 18.67 -7.52 -8.78
CA THR A 19 18.55 -7.07 -7.37
C THR A 19 17.88 -5.70 -7.28
N GLU A 20 18.12 -4.81 -8.25
CA GLU A 20 17.42 -3.54 -8.37
C GLU A 20 15.91 -3.70 -8.61
N LEU A 21 15.50 -4.71 -9.37
CA LEU A 21 14.09 -5.01 -9.67
C LEU A 21 13.36 -5.63 -8.48
N GLU A 22 14.00 -6.48 -7.69
CA GLU A 22 13.45 -6.98 -6.42
C GLU A 22 13.31 -5.86 -5.37
N GLY A 23 14.28 -4.94 -5.33
CA GLY A 23 14.20 -3.70 -4.56
C GLY A 23 13.07 -2.76 -5.00
N LYS A 24 12.70 -2.76 -6.29
CA LYS A 24 11.60 -1.93 -6.81
C LYS A 24 10.20 -2.55 -6.58
N SER A 25 10.07 -3.88 -6.55
CA SER A 25 8.80 -4.63 -6.38
C SER A 25 8.32 -4.76 -4.94
N ALA A 26 9.18 -5.18 -4.03
CA ALA A 26 8.79 -5.28 -2.62
C ALA A 26 8.44 -3.90 -2.04
N THR A 27 9.09 -2.87 -2.57
CA THR A 27 8.84 -1.46 -2.26
C THR A 27 7.51 -0.96 -2.82
N ALA A 28 7.07 -1.42 -4.00
CA ALA A 28 5.77 -1.08 -4.59
C ALA A 28 4.58 -1.80 -3.90
N ALA A 29 4.77 -3.05 -3.47
CA ALA A 29 3.77 -3.85 -2.77
C ALA A 29 3.42 -3.27 -1.38
N ARG A 30 4.43 -2.80 -0.64
CA ARG A 30 4.23 -2.09 0.64
C ARG A 30 3.55 -0.73 0.47
N LEU A 31 3.63 -0.15 -0.72
CA LEU A 31 3.10 1.17 -1.02
C LEU A 31 1.56 1.21 -1.18
N PHE A 32 0.89 0.06 -1.28
CA PHE A 32 -0.54 -0.03 -1.59
C PHE A 32 -1.42 -0.82 -0.63
N ASP A 33 -0.82 -1.43 0.39
CA ASP A 33 -1.58 -2.26 1.31
C ASP A 33 -2.19 -1.44 2.46
N ILE A 34 -1.44 -0.47 3.00
CA ILE A 34 -1.85 0.25 4.21
C ILE A 34 -3.03 1.23 4.00
N ARG A 35 -3.07 1.96 2.88
CA ARG A 35 -4.13 2.93 2.59
C ARG A 35 -5.49 2.25 2.42
N ARG A 36 -5.48 1.03 1.89
CA ARG A 36 -6.67 0.20 1.72
C ARG A 36 -7.13 -0.38 3.05
N ILE A 37 -6.20 -0.89 3.87
CA ILE A 37 -6.51 -1.42 5.21
C ILE A 37 -7.07 -0.32 6.11
N ILE A 38 -6.38 0.81 6.21
CA ILE A 38 -6.80 1.95 7.05
C ILE A 38 -8.11 2.55 6.53
N GLY A 39 -8.21 2.79 5.22
CA GLY A 39 -9.43 3.31 4.60
C GLY A 39 -10.62 2.39 4.85
N GLY A 40 -10.44 1.07 4.68
CA GLY A 40 -11.47 0.07 4.96
C GLY A 40 -11.88 0.03 6.44
N LEU A 41 -10.91 0.11 7.36
CA LEU A 41 -11.19 0.19 8.80
C LEU A 41 -12.04 1.42 9.14
N PHE A 42 -11.67 2.59 8.63
CA PHE A 42 -12.41 3.83 8.86
C PHE A 42 -13.83 3.77 8.31
N VAL A 43 -14.02 3.15 7.14
CA VAL A 43 -15.37 2.95 6.59
C VAL A 43 -16.19 2.04 7.50
N ILE A 44 -15.66 0.88 7.90
CA ILE A 44 -16.39 -0.10 8.73
C ILE A 44 -16.75 0.50 10.09
N TYR A 45 -15.76 1.05 10.81
CA TYR A 45 -16.00 1.67 12.11
C TYR A 45 -16.88 2.92 11.99
N GLY A 46 -16.70 3.72 10.93
CA GLY A 46 -17.52 4.88 10.64
C GLY A 46 -18.99 4.51 10.41
N VAL A 47 -19.29 3.43 9.67
CA VAL A 47 -20.66 2.94 9.50
C VAL A 47 -21.25 2.53 10.85
N ILE A 48 -20.53 1.74 11.64
CA ILE A 48 -21.01 1.27 12.95
C ILE A 48 -21.33 2.47 13.86
N VAL A 49 -20.38 3.39 14.00
CA VAL A 49 -20.52 4.57 14.87
C VAL A 49 -21.61 5.51 14.36
N THR A 50 -21.78 5.64 13.05
CA THR A 50 -22.89 6.41 12.46
C THR A 50 -24.24 5.77 12.78
N ILE A 51 -24.37 4.45 12.66
CA ILE A 51 -25.62 3.73 12.99
C ILE A 51 -25.92 3.87 14.49
N THR A 52 -24.91 3.71 15.36
CA THR A 52 -25.07 3.94 16.80
C THR A 52 -25.53 5.38 17.07
N GLY A 53 -24.92 6.38 16.42
CA GLY A 53 -25.34 7.78 16.52
C GLY A 53 -26.75 8.05 15.97
N LEU A 54 -27.22 7.30 14.98
CA LEU A 54 -28.60 7.41 14.48
C LEU A 54 -29.62 6.72 15.39
N THR A 55 -29.19 5.74 16.18
CA THR A 55 -30.05 4.94 17.07
C THR A 55 -29.96 5.41 18.52
N ASP A 56 -29.17 6.45 18.81
CA ASP A 56 -29.09 7.04 20.14
C ASP A 56 -30.47 7.59 20.53
N ASP A 57 -31.06 7.02 21.59
CA ASP A 57 -32.34 7.45 22.14
C ASP A 57 -32.31 8.95 22.52
N ASP A 58 -33.41 9.67 22.26
CA ASP A 58 -33.55 11.12 22.46
C ASP A 58 -33.07 11.63 23.84
N ALA A 59 -33.13 10.78 24.87
CA ALA A 59 -32.63 11.07 26.23
C ALA A 59 -31.10 11.27 26.32
N ALA A 60 -30.32 10.70 25.39
CA ALA A 60 -28.88 10.90 25.27
C ALA A 60 -28.53 12.19 24.50
N ILE A 61 -29.34 12.54 23.50
CA ILE A 61 -29.19 13.77 22.69
C ILE A 61 -29.45 15.03 23.54
N ASP A 62 -30.41 14.98 24.45
CA ASP A 62 -30.75 16.09 25.37
C ASP A 62 -29.62 16.42 26.37
N LYS A 63 -28.83 15.43 26.78
CA LYS A 63 -27.65 15.66 27.65
C LYS A 63 -26.44 16.22 26.90
N ALA A 64 -26.40 16.06 25.58
CA ALA A 64 -25.29 16.49 24.71
C ALA A 64 -25.56 17.83 24.00
N GLN A 65 -26.43 18.69 24.57
CA GLN A 65 -26.80 19.98 23.97
C GLN A 65 -27.32 19.84 22.52
N GLY A 66 -27.98 18.72 22.20
CA GLY A 66 -28.55 18.48 20.86
C GLY A 66 -27.54 18.06 19.78
N VAL A 67 -26.26 17.82 20.13
CA VAL A 67 -25.23 17.40 19.16
C VAL A 67 -24.88 15.94 19.37
N ASN A 68 -25.24 15.10 18.40
CA ASN A 68 -24.88 13.69 18.43
C ASN A 68 -23.40 13.49 18.07
N ILE A 69 -22.56 13.33 19.11
CA ILE A 69 -21.10 13.14 18.98
C ILE A 69 -20.76 11.88 18.18
N ASN A 70 -21.53 10.80 18.36
CA ASN A 70 -21.30 9.53 17.67
C ASN A 70 -21.58 9.71 16.18
N LEU A 71 -22.69 10.37 15.82
CA LEU A 71 -23.07 10.62 14.45
C LEU A 71 -22.02 11.49 13.73
N TRP A 72 -21.61 12.60 14.32
CA TRP A 72 -20.58 13.47 13.75
C TRP A 72 -19.23 12.76 13.60
N THR A 73 -18.85 11.97 14.59
CA THR A 73 -17.60 11.19 14.56
C THR A 73 -17.67 10.09 13.49
N GLY A 74 -18.79 9.38 13.39
CA GLY A 74 -19.02 8.34 12.39
C GLY A 74 -19.02 8.90 10.97
N VAL A 75 -19.72 10.02 10.74
CA VAL A 75 -19.72 10.72 9.45
C VAL A 75 -18.32 11.23 9.10
N GLY A 76 -17.59 11.79 10.07
CA GLY A 76 -16.20 12.20 9.88
C GLY A 76 -15.28 11.04 9.48
N MET A 77 -15.41 9.88 10.15
CA MET A 77 -14.67 8.66 9.83
C MET A 77 -15.03 8.12 8.44
N LEU A 78 -16.31 8.19 8.03
CA LEU A 78 -16.75 7.78 6.71
C LEU A 78 -16.17 8.64 5.60
N LEU A 79 -16.23 9.96 5.74
CA LEU A 79 -15.66 10.89 4.76
C LEU A 79 -14.15 10.66 4.61
N LEU A 80 -13.45 10.46 5.73
CA LEU A 80 -12.02 10.16 5.73
C LEU A 80 -11.70 8.80 5.08
N GLY A 81 -12.48 7.75 5.39
CA GLY A 81 -12.33 6.43 4.80
C GLY A 81 -12.58 6.44 3.28
N LEU A 82 -13.66 7.08 2.83
CA LEU A 82 -13.96 7.24 1.41
C LEU A 82 -12.88 8.05 0.69
N PHE A 83 -12.34 9.09 1.32
CA PHE A 83 -11.23 9.85 0.78
C PHE A 83 -10.02 8.95 0.50
N PHE A 84 -9.62 8.09 1.44
CA PHE A 84 -8.50 7.15 1.24
C PHE A 84 -8.77 6.13 0.12
N LEU A 85 -10.02 5.69 -0.02
CA LEU A 85 -10.43 4.78 -1.10
C LEU A 85 -10.49 5.46 -2.47
N ALA A 86 -10.98 6.70 -2.54
CA ALA A 86 -10.96 7.51 -3.76
C ALA A 86 -9.52 7.78 -4.19
N TRP A 87 -8.64 8.09 -3.24
CA TRP A 87 -7.22 8.30 -3.49
C TRP A 87 -6.51 7.05 -4.04
N LEU A 88 -6.87 5.87 -3.56
CA LEU A 88 -6.41 4.59 -4.12
C LEU A 88 -6.81 4.46 -5.61
N LYS A 89 -8.02 4.90 -5.96
CA LYS A 89 -8.52 4.86 -7.35
C LYS A 89 -7.82 5.90 -8.25
N LEU A 90 -7.49 7.07 -7.72
CA LEU A 90 -6.78 8.12 -8.48
C LEU A 90 -5.28 7.84 -8.66
N ARG A 91 -4.65 7.10 -7.74
CA ARG A 91 -3.23 6.75 -7.82
C ARG A 91 -3.06 5.25 -7.62
N PRO A 92 -3.21 4.41 -8.66
CA PRO A 92 -3.10 2.96 -8.60
C PRO A 92 -1.67 2.46 -8.33
N ALA A 93 -1.54 1.24 -7.80
CA ALA A 93 -0.25 0.61 -7.53
C ALA A 93 0.47 0.23 -8.80
N ALA A 94 1.76 0.58 -8.88
CA ALA A 94 2.63 0.00 -9.90
C ALA A 94 2.71 -1.53 -9.66
N PRO A 95 2.47 -2.36 -10.69
CA PRO A 95 2.58 -3.81 -10.57
C PRO A 95 3.98 -4.22 -10.09
N PRO A 96 4.11 -5.28 -9.28
CA PRO A 96 5.43 -5.79 -8.87
C PRO A 96 6.25 -6.20 -10.10
N PRO A 97 7.52 -5.77 -10.23
CA PRO A 97 8.42 -6.33 -11.23
C PRO A 97 8.55 -7.84 -11.13
N PRO A 98 8.72 -8.51 -12.29
CA PRO A 98 8.84 -9.97 -12.37
C PRO A 98 10.04 -10.46 -11.55
N ARG A 99 9.87 -11.61 -10.90
CA ARG A 99 10.88 -12.22 -10.01
C ARG A 99 12.10 -12.70 -10.81
N PRO A 100 13.33 -12.51 -10.32
CA PRO A 100 14.51 -13.10 -10.93
C PRO A 100 14.55 -14.61 -10.66
N VAL A 101 14.72 -15.38 -11.73
CA VAL A 101 14.92 -16.83 -11.64
C VAL A 101 16.42 -17.05 -11.45
N PRO A 102 16.87 -17.84 -10.45
CA PRO A 102 18.30 -18.09 -10.27
C PRO A 102 18.83 -18.88 -11.46
N GLU A 103 19.78 -18.30 -12.19
CA GLU A 103 20.56 -18.97 -13.23
C GLU A 103 21.24 -20.18 -12.57
N ALA A 104 20.91 -21.39 -13.04
CA ALA A 104 21.57 -22.61 -12.60
C ALA A 104 23.01 -22.58 -13.13
N GLU A 105 23.91 -22.17 -12.26
CA GLU A 105 25.36 -22.23 -12.37
C GLU A 105 25.83 -23.43 -13.20
N ASP A 106 26.46 -23.09 -14.31
CA ASP A 106 27.23 -23.92 -15.23
C ASP A 106 28.00 -25.03 -14.51
N ARG A 107 27.53 -26.28 -14.61
CA ARG A 107 28.31 -27.45 -14.18
C ARG A 107 29.17 -27.89 -15.36
N PRO A 108 30.52 -27.86 -15.25
CA PRO A 108 31.37 -28.28 -16.34
C PRO A 108 31.16 -29.77 -16.62
N THR A 109 30.79 -30.10 -17.85
CA THR A 109 30.76 -31.48 -18.35
C THR A 109 32.17 -32.06 -18.32
N PRO A 110 32.44 -33.15 -17.58
CA PRO A 110 33.73 -33.83 -17.63
C PRO A 110 33.82 -34.65 -18.93
N GLU A 111 34.95 -34.53 -19.63
CA GLU A 111 35.32 -35.37 -20.80
C GLU A 111 35.58 -36.84 -20.42
#